data_AF-A0A2V8N4V0-F1
#
_entry.id   AF-A0A2V8N4V0-F1
#
_cell.length_a   1.000
_cell.length_b   1.000
_cell.length_c   1.000
_cell.angle_alpha   90.00
_cell.angle_beta   90.00
_cell.angle_gamma   90.00
#
_symmetry.space_group_name_H-M   'P 1'
#
loop_
_entity.id
_entity.type
_entity.pdbx_description
1 polymer ?
#
loop_
_entity_poly.entity_id
_entity_poly.type
_entity_poly.pdbx_seq_one_letter_code
_entity_poly.pdbx_strand_id
1 'polypeptide(L)'
;MDSTPATISINVHSIADTPSVTPASTAINKQTTSGLVITRNAVDGSEVGSFKITNIQNGTLFKTNGTTQINSGDFITAAEAGAGLKFTPDHNLASPGTAFSFDVQGANNGAGDGISPVATATITVNCGATTVVTNTNDGGAGSLRNVITNACPGNTITFNIPTSDPGFNAATGITTIKLTSGELVVDRDLTITGTGADKLTISGNSASRVFNIQSGTVAISGLTISGGAVTGSGGGGILNGGTLTLTNSAVSGNSADGGGGGISNSGTLTLNGDTISGNNATNSTNGGGIYNASTASVLTISNSTISGNTSNNFGGGVYNDKTLTITNSTISNNTSNNFGGGVYNHTPNTFNLTNSIVAGNNSPSTDKDISGAVQTGDYNLVGSTAGINGALPGTHNITNQNANLGALGNNGGTTQTHLLLPNSPAINAGDPNFTSPPSTDQRGF
;
A
#
# COMPACT_ATOMS: atom_id res chain seq x y z
N MET A 1 -38.46 79.69 27.27
CA MET A 1 -37.64 79.06 26.23
C MET A 1 -37.91 77.58 26.33
N ASP A 2 -38.53 77.01 25.31
CA ASP A 2 -38.86 75.58 25.27
C ASP A 2 -37.59 74.85 24.79
N SER A 3 -37.04 73.97 25.62
CA SER A 3 -35.81 73.25 25.28
C SER A 3 -36.13 72.15 24.27
N THR A 4 -35.48 72.18 23.11
CA THR A 4 -35.60 71.12 22.10
C THR A 4 -35.21 69.76 22.70
N PRO A 5 -36.00 68.69 22.48
CA PRO A 5 -35.68 67.36 22.98
C PRO A 5 -34.29 66.90 22.51
N ALA A 6 -33.47 66.41 23.44
CA ALA A 6 -32.19 65.77 23.12
C ALA A 6 -32.43 64.28 22.86
N THR A 7 -32.10 63.81 21.66
CA THR A 7 -32.18 62.40 21.31
C THR A 7 -30.88 61.70 21.71
N ILE A 8 -30.96 60.76 22.67
CA ILE A 8 -29.90 59.79 22.93
C ILE A 8 -30.16 58.56 22.07
N SER A 9 -29.14 58.14 21.30
CA SER A 9 -29.16 56.85 20.61
C SER A 9 -28.43 55.82 21.47
N ILE A 10 -29.15 54.78 21.90
CA ILE A 10 -28.58 53.61 22.58
C ILE A 10 -28.47 52.52 21.52
N ASN A 11 -27.24 52.17 21.13
CA ASN A 11 -26.99 51.01 20.29
C ASN A 11 -26.95 49.76 21.15
N VAL A 12 -28.02 48.97 21.11
CA VAL A 12 -28.06 47.63 21.70
C VAL A 12 -27.59 46.65 20.63
N HIS A 13 -26.51 45.93 20.89
CA HIS A 13 -26.05 44.86 20.00
C HIS A 13 -26.70 43.56 20.48
N SER A 14 -27.36 42.84 19.57
CA SER A 14 -27.81 41.47 19.84
C SER A 14 -26.59 40.59 20.13
N ILE A 15 -26.74 39.64 21.03
CA ILE A 15 -25.78 38.55 21.24
C ILE A 15 -26.49 37.30 20.77
N ALA A 16 -25.89 36.57 19.85
CA ALA A 16 -26.44 35.33 19.35
C ALA A 16 -26.47 34.27 20.46
N ASP A 17 -27.51 33.45 20.46
CA ASP A 17 -27.58 32.27 21.31
C ASP A 17 -26.86 31.07 20.69
N THR A 18 -26.58 30.04 21.50
CA THR A 18 -25.82 28.87 21.06
C THR A 18 -26.54 28.20 19.87
N PRO A 19 -25.88 28.04 18.71
CA PRO A 19 -26.49 27.42 17.55
C PRO A 19 -26.65 25.91 17.76
N SER A 20 -27.38 25.27 16.85
CA SER A 20 -27.43 23.81 16.81
C SER A 20 -26.75 23.29 15.55
N VAL A 21 -26.11 22.13 15.65
CA VAL A 21 -25.47 21.47 14.52
C VAL A 21 -25.80 19.99 14.54
N THR A 22 -26.31 19.48 13.42
CA THR A 22 -26.63 18.05 13.31
C THR A 22 -25.34 17.22 13.23
N PRO A 23 -25.25 16.07 13.91
CA PRO A 23 -24.10 15.19 13.78
C PRO A 23 -23.99 14.61 12.36
N ALA A 24 -22.84 14.03 12.05
CA ALA A 24 -22.64 13.27 10.82
C ALA A 24 -21.87 11.98 11.05
N SER A 25 -21.96 11.05 10.11
CA SER A 25 -21.15 9.83 10.10
C SER A 25 -20.62 9.56 8.71
N THR A 26 -19.44 8.94 8.63
CA THR A 26 -18.81 8.55 7.38
C THR A 26 -17.95 7.30 7.55
N ALA A 27 -17.48 6.71 6.46
CA ALA A 27 -16.48 5.65 6.48
C ALA A 27 -15.05 6.26 6.53
N ILE A 28 -14.08 5.43 6.91
CA ILE A 28 -12.66 5.80 6.91
C ILE A 28 -12.26 6.38 5.55
N ASN A 29 -11.51 7.48 5.56
CA ASN A 29 -11.03 8.20 4.37
C ASN A 29 -12.13 8.67 3.40
N LYS A 30 -13.40 8.70 3.82
CA LYS A 30 -14.52 9.18 2.98
C LYS A 30 -15.09 10.48 3.54
N GLN A 31 -15.36 11.41 2.63
CA GLN A 31 -16.06 12.64 2.97
C GLN A 31 -17.51 12.33 3.36
N THR A 32 -18.05 13.03 4.36
CA THR A 32 -19.46 12.95 4.72
C THR A 32 -20.35 13.36 3.54
N THR A 33 -21.48 12.68 3.38
CA THR A 33 -22.47 12.97 2.31
C THR A 33 -23.72 13.66 2.85
N SER A 34 -23.90 13.69 4.16
CA SER A 34 -25.06 14.27 4.85
C SER A 34 -24.69 14.68 6.28
N GLY A 35 -25.60 15.42 6.94
CA GLY A 35 -25.39 15.98 8.27
C GLY A 35 -24.67 17.33 8.22
N LEU A 36 -24.14 17.75 9.38
CA LEU A 36 -23.43 19.03 9.56
C LEU A 36 -24.22 20.25 9.08
N VAL A 37 -25.54 20.21 9.21
CA VAL A 37 -26.42 21.36 9.03
C VAL A 37 -26.39 22.17 10.30
N ILE A 38 -25.99 23.44 10.18
CA ILE A 38 -25.97 24.38 11.29
C ILE A 38 -27.21 25.24 11.20
N THR A 39 -27.95 25.35 12.30
CA THR A 39 -29.12 26.21 12.43
C THR A 39 -28.94 27.18 13.59
N ARG A 40 -29.56 28.35 13.44
CA ARG A 40 -29.65 29.35 14.51
C ARG A 40 -30.36 28.75 15.73
N ASN A 41 -30.13 29.36 16.90
CA ASN A 41 -31.00 29.07 18.01
C ASN A 41 -32.44 29.50 17.67
N ALA A 42 -33.44 28.81 18.24
CA ALA A 42 -34.84 29.13 17.99
C ALA A 42 -35.26 30.51 18.53
N VAL A 43 -34.49 31.07 19.47
CA VAL A 43 -34.73 32.42 20.02
C VAL A 43 -34.09 33.53 19.17
N ASP A 44 -33.13 33.19 18.30
CA ASP A 44 -32.47 34.14 17.41
C ASP A 44 -33.32 34.40 16.17
N GLY A 45 -33.40 35.67 15.75
CA GLY A 45 -34.04 36.09 14.52
C GLY A 45 -33.09 36.12 13.32
N SER A 46 -33.38 37.01 12.35
CA SER A 46 -32.57 37.18 11.14
C SER A 46 -31.23 37.86 11.39
N GLU A 47 -31.05 38.47 12.56
CA GLU A 47 -29.85 39.18 12.98
C GLU A 47 -28.61 38.29 13.04
N VAL A 48 -28.75 36.99 13.35
CA VAL A 48 -27.62 36.04 13.33
C VAL A 48 -27.31 35.63 11.89
N GLY A 49 -26.61 36.49 11.16
CA GLY A 49 -26.33 36.31 9.74
C GLY A 49 -25.23 35.28 9.41
N SER A 50 -24.36 34.97 10.37
CA SER A 50 -23.14 34.21 10.14
C SER A 50 -22.83 33.22 11.26
N PHE A 51 -21.98 32.24 10.95
CA PHE A 51 -21.42 31.30 11.92
C PHE A 51 -19.90 31.29 11.82
N LYS A 52 -19.25 31.40 12.98
CA LYS A 52 -17.80 31.23 13.11
C LYS A 52 -17.50 29.75 13.32
N ILE A 53 -16.57 29.22 12.53
CA ILE A 53 -16.07 27.85 12.66
C ILE A 53 -14.70 27.88 13.32
N THR A 54 -14.48 27.05 14.33
CA THR A 54 -13.18 26.93 15.02
C THR A 54 -12.89 25.47 15.38
N ASN A 55 -11.68 25.21 15.88
CA ASN A 55 -11.30 23.94 16.52
C ASN A 55 -11.67 22.69 15.68
N ILE A 56 -11.36 22.75 14.38
CA ILE A 56 -11.54 21.61 13.48
C ILE A 56 -10.50 20.55 13.87
N GLN A 57 -10.97 19.38 14.31
CA GLN A 57 -10.13 18.30 14.81
C GLN A 57 -10.17 17.10 13.88
N ASN A 58 -8.97 16.57 13.57
CA ASN A 58 -8.74 15.31 12.88
C ASN A 58 -9.44 15.19 11.51
N GLY A 59 -9.51 16.30 10.77
CA GLY A 59 -10.01 16.31 9.41
C GLY A 59 -10.14 17.71 8.82
N THR A 60 -10.64 17.76 7.60
CA THR A 60 -10.86 19.00 6.85
C THR A 60 -12.36 19.23 6.64
N LEU A 61 -12.80 20.47 6.89
CA LEU A 61 -14.18 20.90 6.68
C LEU A 61 -14.33 21.62 5.34
N PHE A 62 -15.47 21.42 4.68
CA PHE A 62 -15.79 21.97 3.38
C PHE A 62 -17.22 22.51 3.35
N LYS A 63 -17.48 23.45 2.44
CA LYS A 63 -18.83 23.84 2.06
C LYS A 63 -19.58 22.65 1.42
N THR A 64 -20.88 22.78 1.20
CA THR A 64 -21.75 21.76 0.56
C THR A 64 -21.20 21.20 -0.76
N ASN A 65 -20.45 21.99 -1.52
CA ASN A 65 -19.82 21.52 -2.76
C ASN A 65 -18.75 20.44 -2.55
N GLY A 66 -18.23 20.28 -1.32
CA GLY A 66 -17.23 19.28 -0.95
C GLY A 66 -15.79 19.61 -1.36
N THR A 67 -15.54 20.78 -1.95
CA THR A 67 -14.23 21.16 -2.49
C THR A 67 -13.73 22.50 -1.97
N THR A 68 -14.63 23.43 -1.61
CA THR A 68 -14.23 24.69 -0.97
C THR A 68 -14.02 24.46 0.51
N GLN A 69 -12.75 24.43 0.92
CA GLN A 69 -12.34 24.26 2.30
C GLN A 69 -12.78 25.44 3.18
N ILE A 70 -13.12 25.13 4.43
CA ILE A 70 -13.37 26.08 5.52
C ILE A 70 -12.26 25.86 6.55
N ASN A 71 -11.55 26.92 6.91
CA ASN A 71 -10.48 26.89 7.88
C ASN A 71 -10.98 27.29 9.27
N SER A 72 -10.27 26.85 10.31
CA SER A 72 -10.54 27.30 11.67
C SER A 72 -10.32 28.82 11.77
N GLY A 73 -11.35 29.54 12.19
CA GLY A 73 -11.41 31.00 12.25
C GLY A 73 -12.34 31.62 11.21
N ASP A 74 -12.71 30.88 10.16
CA ASP A 74 -13.55 31.39 9.08
C ASP A 74 -15.00 31.64 9.53
N PHE A 75 -15.64 32.60 8.87
CA PHE A 75 -17.07 32.86 8.97
C PHE A 75 -17.79 32.35 7.71
N ILE A 76 -18.91 31.66 7.91
CA ILE A 76 -19.82 31.25 6.84
C ILE A 76 -21.19 31.89 7.03
N THR A 77 -21.92 32.12 5.95
CA THR A 77 -23.27 32.68 6.00
C THR A 77 -24.27 31.65 6.53
N ALA A 78 -25.39 32.12 7.07
CA ALA A 78 -26.48 31.23 7.52
C ALA A 78 -27.02 30.32 6.39
N ALA A 79 -26.99 30.79 5.14
CA ALA A 79 -27.38 29.98 3.99
C ALA A 79 -26.39 28.84 3.71
N GLU A 80 -25.09 29.09 3.77
CA GLU A 80 -24.06 28.06 3.59
C GLU A 80 -24.07 27.03 4.73
N ALA A 81 -24.25 27.51 5.97
CA ALA A 81 -24.43 26.70 7.17
C ALA A 81 -25.67 25.78 7.07
N GLY A 82 -26.80 26.33 6.63
CA GLY A 82 -28.06 25.60 6.47
C GLY A 82 -28.06 24.61 5.30
N ALA A 83 -27.19 24.78 4.32
CA ALA A 83 -27.06 23.87 3.17
C ALA A 83 -26.39 22.53 3.53
N GLY A 84 -25.76 22.44 4.71
CA GLY A 84 -25.05 21.27 5.19
C GLY A 84 -23.58 21.25 4.76
N LEU A 85 -22.68 21.23 5.73
CA LEU A 85 -21.25 21.17 5.49
C LEU A 85 -20.79 19.74 5.18
N LYS A 86 -19.57 19.60 4.68
CA LYS A 86 -18.93 18.30 4.46
C LYS A 86 -17.64 18.22 5.23
N PHE A 87 -17.33 17.03 5.74
CA PHE A 87 -16.12 16.78 6.50
C PHE A 87 -15.40 15.56 5.92
N THR A 88 -14.11 15.70 5.64
CA THR A 88 -13.23 14.60 5.28
C THR A 88 -12.31 14.32 6.46
N PRO A 89 -12.42 13.15 7.12
CA PRO A 89 -11.51 12.77 8.18
C PRO A 89 -10.06 12.75 7.72
N ASP A 90 -9.14 13.06 8.62
CA ASP A 90 -7.72 12.85 8.39
C ASP A 90 -7.46 11.36 8.14
N HIS A 91 -6.48 11.11 7.27
CA HIS A 91 -6.23 9.78 6.73
C HIS A 91 -5.91 8.76 7.83
N ASN A 92 -6.42 7.54 7.70
CA ASN A 92 -6.07 6.40 8.57
C ASN A 92 -6.50 6.58 10.05
N LEU A 93 -7.52 7.38 10.32
CA LEU A 93 -8.10 7.54 11.67
C LEU A 93 -9.56 7.05 11.69
N ALA A 94 -10.01 6.56 12.85
CA ALA A 94 -11.38 6.08 13.04
C ALA A 94 -11.88 6.31 14.47
N SER A 95 -13.20 6.37 14.64
CA SER A 95 -13.86 6.38 15.95
C SER A 95 -13.91 4.96 16.53
N PRO A 96 -13.99 4.77 17.86
CA PRO A 96 -14.00 5.80 18.91
C PRO A 96 -12.60 6.25 19.36
N GLY A 97 -11.52 5.65 18.83
CA GLY A 97 -10.14 5.96 19.24
C GLY A 97 -9.71 7.40 18.95
N THR A 98 -10.33 8.02 17.94
CA THR A 98 -10.13 9.42 17.57
C THR A 98 -11.47 10.18 17.61
N ALA A 99 -11.46 11.37 18.21
CA ALA A 99 -12.57 12.31 18.17
C ALA A 99 -12.50 13.18 16.90
N PHE A 100 -13.61 13.33 16.20
CA PHE A 100 -13.72 14.19 15.02
C PHE A 100 -14.78 15.23 15.29
N SER A 101 -14.40 16.51 15.21
CA SER A 101 -15.29 17.60 15.58
C SER A 101 -14.87 18.92 14.98
N PHE A 102 -15.80 19.87 15.03
CA PHE A 102 -15.49 21.29 14.93
C PHE A 102 -16.46 22.07 15.81
N ASP A 103 -16.03 23.25 16.23
CA ASP A 103 -16.82 24.15 17.05
C ASP A 103 -17.49 25.22 16.19
N VAL A 104 -18.70 25.62 16.59
CA VAL A 104 -19.55 26.58 15.89
C VAL A 104 -20.06 27.62 16.88
N GLN A 105 -20.00 28.89 16.50
CA GLN A 105 -20.63 29.99 17.22
C GLN A 105 -21.47 30.83 16.26
N GLY A 106 -22.69 31.20 16.65
CA GLY A 106 -23.49 32.18 15.93
C GLY A 106 -22.87 33.57 16.04
N ALA A 107 -23.01 34.38 15.00
CA ALA A 107 -22.58 35.77 14.96
C ALA A 107 -23.57 36.62 14.15
N ASN A 108 -23.68 37.90 14.51
CA ASN A 108 -24.55 38.82 13.79
C ASN A 108 -24.05 39.09 12.36
N ASN A 109 -22.74 39.03 12.15
CA ASN A 109 -22.11 39.30 10.86
C ASN A 109 -20.76 38.55 10.72
N GLY A 110 -20.15 38.67 9.54
CA GLY A 110 -18.85 38.07 9.24
C GLY A 110 -17.63 38.72 9.93
N ALA A 111 -17.84 39.76 10.76
CA ALA A 111 -16.78 40.37 11.56
C ALA A 111 -16.71 39.79 12.99
N GLY A 112 -17.71 39.00 13.41
CA GLY A 112 -17.75 38.38 14.74
C GLY A 112 -18.43 39.22 15.81
N ASP A 113 -19.36 40.10 15.43
CA ASP A 113 -20.18 40.81 16.42
C ASP A 113 -21.22 39.88 17.04
N GLY A 114 -21.45 40.01 18.35
CA GLY A 114 -22.50 39.27 19.06
C GLY A 114 -22.29 37.76 19.08
N ILE A 115 -21.03 37.30 19.23
CA ILE A 115 -20.68 35.87 19.20
C ILE A 115 -21.37 35.08 20.33
N SER A 116 -21.97 33.95 19.96
CA SER A 116 -22.61 33.02 20.89
C SER A 116 -21.62 32.16 21.69
N PRO A 117 -22.07 31.44 22.73
CA PRO A 117 -21.34 30.29 23.24
C PRO A 117 -21.21 29.18 22.16
N VAL A 118 -20.25 28.28 22.36
CA VAL A 118 -19.89 27.23 21.40
C VAL A 118 -20.92 26.09 21.40
N ALA A 119 -21.26 25.62 20.21
CA ALA A 119 -21.81 24.30 19.95
C ALA A 119 -20.78 23.44 19.21
N THR A 120 -20.58 22.20 19.64
CA THR A 120 -19.63 21.29 18.99
C THR A 120 -20.36 20.32 18.07
N ALA A 121 -19.96 20.29 16.80
CA ALA A 121 -20.36 19.27 15.86
C ALA A 121 -19.51 18.02 16.05
N THR A 122 -20.14 16.85 16.14
CA THR A 122 -19.44 15.57 16.23
C THR A 122 -19.59 14.77 14.94
N ILE A 123 -18.49 14.19 14.48
CA ILE A 123 -18.45 13.29 13.33
C ILE A 123 -18.05 11.89 13.82
N THR A 124 -18.81 10.87 13.43
CA THR A 124 -18.44 9.48 13.68
C THR A 124 -17.81 8.87 12.44
N VAL A 125 -16.56 8.43 12.55
CA VAL A 125 -15.86 7.71 11.46
C VAL A 125 -15.96 6.22 11.73
N ASN A 126 -16.82 5.56 10.98
CA ASN A 126 -17.19 4.17 11.19
C ASN A 126 -16.13 3.22 10.62
N CYS A 127 -15.82 2.21 11.42
CA CYS A 127 -15.08 1.03 11.03
C CYS A 127 -15.66 -0.21 11.74
N GLY A 128 -15.47 -1.38 11.16
CA GLY A 128 -16.01 -2.65 11.61
C GLY A 128 -15.02 -3.44 12.43
N ALA A 129 -15.54 -4.16 13.44
CA ALA A 129 -14.77 -5.05 14.30
C ALA A 129 -14.47 -6.42 13.67
N THR A 130 -15.13 -6.79 12.57
CA THR A 130 -14.92 -8.08 11.91
C THR A 130 -13.59 -8.08 11.19
N THR A 131 -12.68 -8.94 11.65
CA THR A 131 -11.34 -9.11 11.08
C THR A 131 -11.07 -10.52 10.56
N VAL A 132 -12.08 -11.38 10.50
CA VAL A 132 -11.94 -12.79 10.07
C VAL A 132 -12.66 -12.99 8.76
N VAL A 133 -11.94 -13.49 7.75
CA VAL A 133 -12.48 -13.96 6.48
C VAL A 133 -13.00 -15.39 6.66
N THR A 134 -14.24 -15.64 6.29
CA THR A 134 -14.94 -16.90 6.59
C THR A 134 -15.43 -17.66 5.35
N ASN A 135 -15.31 -17.07 4.16
CA ASN A 135 -15.65 -17.73 2.90
C ASN A 135 -14.79 -17.20 1.74
N THR A 136 -14.79 -17.92 0.62
CA THR A 136 -14.02 -17.52 -0.58
C THR A 136 -14.79 -16.66 -1.58
N ASN A 137 -15.97 -16.15 -1.21
CA ASN A 137 -16.72 -15.26 -2.09
C ASN A 137 -15.91 -13.98 -2.34
N ASP A 138 -16.07 -13.38 -3.52
CA ASP A 138 -15.41 -12.12 -3.84
C ASP A 138 -16.04 -10.92 -3.09
N GLY A 139 -17.33 -11.02 -2.75
CA GLY A 139 -18.09 -9.96 -2.09
C GLY A 139 -19.11 -10.51 -1.09
N GLY A 140 -19.76 -9.61 -0.36
CA GLY A 140 -20.73 -9.97 0.68
C GLY A 140 -20.09 -10.28 2.03
N ALA A 141 -20.94 -10.58 3.02
CA ALA A 141 -20.49 -10.81 4.39
C ALA A 141 -19.48 -11.96 4.49
N GLY A 142 -18.41 -11.74 5.25
CA GLY A 142 -17.36 -12.74 5.49
C GLY A 142 -16.33 -12.90 4.37
N SER A 143 -16.46 -12.17 3.24
CA SER A 143 -15.44 -12.16 2.19
C SER A 143 -14.24 -11.29 2.56
N LEU A 144 -13.07 -11.57 1.97
CA LEU A 144 -11.87 -10.74 2.14
C LEU A 144 -12.12 -9.28 1.76
N ARG A 145 -12.81 -9.03 0.64
CA ARG A 145 -13.15 -7.66 0.20
C ARG A 145 -14.00 -6.92 1.22
N ASN A 146 -15.00 -7.59 1.78
CA ASN A 146 -15.87 -6.98 2.79
C ASN A 146 -15.10 -6.71 4.09
N VAL A 147 -14.25 -7.64 4.51
CA VAL A 147 -13.42 -7.48 5.71
C VAL A 147 -12.42 -6.31 5.54
N ILE A 148 -11.67 -6.25 4.43
CA ILE A 148 -10.78 -5.12 4.13
C ILE A 148 -11.53 -3.80 4.13
N THR A 149 -12.68 -3.74 3.45
CA THR A 149 -13.47 -2.51 3.30
C THR A 149 -13.87 -1.93 4.65
N ASN A 150 -14.23 -2.79 5.61
CA ASN A 150 -14.76 -2.37 6.90
C ASN A 150 -13.68 -2.28 7.99
N ALA A 151 -12.53 -2.95 7.87
CA ALA A 151 -11.53 -3.01 8.93
C ALA A 151 -11.07 -1.62 9.40
N CYS A 152 -10.92 -1.47 10.73
CA CYS A 152 -10.33 -0.27 11.32
C CYS A 152 -8.82 -0.18 10.99
N PRO A 153 -8.25 1.03 10.94
CA PRO A 153 -6.80 1.22 10.88
C PRO A 153 -6.05 0.37 11.92
N GLY A 154 -4.95 -0.25 11.49
CA GLY A 154 -4.09 -1.10 12.31
C GLY A 154 -4.66 -2.50 12.62
N ASN A 155 -5.85 -2.85 12.11
CA ASN A 155 -6.41 -4.19 12.34
C ASN A 155 -5.61 -5.29 11.65
N THR A 156 -5.62 -6.47 12.25
CA THR A 156 -5.07 -7.70 11.68
C THR A 156 -6.19 -8.59 11.16
N ILE A 157 -6.20 -8.82 9.85
CA ILE A 157 -7.13 -9.70 9.14
C ILE A 157 -6.57 -11.13 9.12
N THR A 158 -7.40 -12.09 9.48
CA THR A 158 -7.07 -13.53 9.48
C THR A 158 -8.12 -14.33 8.72
N PHE A 159 -7.85 -15.63 8.48
CA PHE A 159 -8.73 -16.49 7.69
C PHE A 159 -9.16 -17.71 8.51
N ASN A 160 -10.46 -17.96 8.53
CA ASN A 160 -11.10 -19.15 9.08
C ASN A 160 -12.16 -19.66 8.08
N ILE A 161 -11.68 -20.10 6.92
CA ILE A 161 -12.53 -20.62 5.84
C ILE A 161 -12.66 -22.13 6.01
N PRO A 162 -13.88 -22.69 6.11
CA PRO A 162 -14.06 -24.11 6.31
C PRO A 162 -13.65 -24.89 5.05
N THR A 163 -13.18 -26.12 5.22
CA THR A 163 -12.83 -27.01 4.09
C THR A 163 -14.05 -27.45 3.27
N SER A 164 -15.27 -27.20 3.75
CA SER A 164 -16.51 -27.36 2.99
C SER A 164 -16.81 -26.19 2.05
N ASP A 165 -16.04 -25.10 2.12
CA ASP A 165 -16.19 -23.95 1.23
C ASP A 165 -15.83 -24.35 -0.22
N PRO A 166 -16.61 -23.94 -1.24
CA PRO A 166 -16.36 -24.29 -2.64
C PRO A 166 -14.98 -23.91 -3.18
N GLY A 167 -14.30 -22.93 -2.59
CA GLY A 167 -12.95 -22.54 -2.99
C GLY A 167 -11.83 -23.44 -2.43
N PHE A 168 -12.14 -24.40 -1.56
CA PHE A 168 -11.17 -25.37 -1.05
C PHE A 168 -10.99 -26.56 -2.01
N ASN A 169 -9.75 -26.82 -2.42
CA ASN A 169 -9.40 -27.99 -3.21
C ASN A 169 -8.81 -29.09 -2.31
N ALA A 170 -9.57 -30.17 -2.09
CA ALA A 170 -9.16 -31.28 -1.23
C ALA A 170 -7.95 -32.07 -1.76
N ALA A 171 -7.69 -32.06 -3.08
CA ALA A 171 -6.55 -32.78 -3.66
C ALA A 171 -5.22 -32.05 -3.41
N THR A 172 -5.24 -30.71 -3.35
CA THR A 172 -4.04 -29.90 -3.13
C THR A 172 -3.95 -29.33 -1.71
N GLY A 173 -5.06 -29.30 -0.96
CA GLY A 173 -5.15 -28.64 0.34
C GLY A 173 -5.18 -27.10 0.25
N ILE A 174 -5.38 -26.53 -0.94
CA ILE A 174 -5.33 -25.09 -1.18
C ILE A 174 -6.74 -24.50 -1.21
N THR A 175 -6.94 -23.43 -0.45
CA THR A 175 -8.11 -22.54 -0.53
C THR A 175 -7.82 -21.41 -1.49
N THR A 176 -8.71 -21.16 -2.46
CA THR A 176 -8.58 -20.06 -3.43
C THR A 176 -9.72 -19.06 -3.30
N ILE A 177 -9.39 -17.81 -2.99
CA ILE A 177 -10.31 -16.66 -3.12
C ILE A 177 -10.14 -16.08 -4.52
N LYS A 178 -11.19 -16.18 -5.33
CA LYS A 178 -11.16 -15.78 -6.74
C LYS A 178 -11.87 -14.44 -6.91
N LEU A 179 -11.13 -13.41 -7.32
CA LEU A 179 -11.68 -12.07 -7.53
C LEU A 179 -12.42 -12.00 -8.87
N THR A 180 -13.59 -11.36 -8.85
CA THR A 180 -14.47 -11.20 -10.02
C THR A 180 -14.97 -9.76 -10.21
N SER A 181 -14.80 -8.93 -9.19
CA SER A 181 -15.31 -7.54 -9.11
C SER A 181 -14.17 -6.52 -9.03
N GLY A 182 -12.99 -6.88 -9.57
CA GLY A 182 -11.81 -6.03 -9.59
C GLY A 182 -10.85 -6.26 -8.43
N GLU A 183 -9.90 -5.34 -8.27
CA GLU A 183 -8.83 -5.41 -7.28
C GLU A 183 -9.31 -5.21 -5.83
N LEU A 184 -8.53 -5.70 -4.87
CA LEU A 184 -8.68 -5.38 -3.45
C LEU A 184 -7.93 -4.09 -3.13
N VAL A 185 -8.68 -3.03 -2.84
CA VAL A 185 -8.11 -1.72 -2.49
C VAL A 185 -7.81 -1.68 -0.99
N VAL A 186 -6.57 -1.32 -0.64
CA VAL A 186 -6.14 -1.05 0.72
C VAL A 186 -5.60 0.38 0.78
N ASP A 187 -6.25 1.24 1.56
CA ASP A 187 -5.97 2.67 1.66
C ASP A 187 -5.72 3.10 3.13
N ARG A 188 -5.31 2.15 3.98
CA ARG A 188 -5.11 2.36 5.41
C ARG A 188 -4.16 1.31 5.97
N ASP A 189 -3.68 1.53 7.19
CA ASP A 189 -2.83 0.57 7.88
C ASP A 189 -3.61 -0.70 8.14
N LEU A 190 -3.08 -1.83 7.68
CA LEU A 190 -3.68 -3.15 7.87
C LEU A 190 -2.60 -4.23 7.91
N THR A 191 -2.84 -5.26 8.70
CA THR A 191 -2.10 -6.53 8.60
C THR A 191 -3.03 -7.59 8.00
N ILE A 192 -2.55 -8.38 7.05
CA ILE A 192 -3.28 -9.52 6.45
C ILE A 192 -2.42 -10.76 6.63
N THR A 193 -2.88 -11.68 7.48
CA THR A 193 -2.15 -12.91 7.82
C THR A 193 -2.90 -14.11 7.26
N GLY A 194 -2.40 -14.62 6.13
CA GLY A 194 -2.85 -15.85 5.51
C GLY A 194 -2.45 -17.11 6.29
N THR A 195 -2.97 -18.25 5.85
CA THR A 195 -2.76 -19.55 6.52
C THR A 195 -1.49 -20.28 6.09
N GLY A 196 -0.77 -19.76 5.11
CA GLY A 196 0.41 -20.32 4.46
C GLY A 196 0.40 -20.06 2.96
N ALA A 197 1.54 -19.72 2.35
CA ALA A 197 1.63 -19.51 0.90
C ALA A 197 1.30 -20.78 0.10
N ASP A 198 1.51 -21.96 0.71
CA ASP A 198 1.15 -23.28 0.20
C ASP A 198 -0.33 -23.67 0.45
N LYS A 199 -1.11 -22.82 1.13
CA LYS A 199 -2.48 -23.14 1.59
C LYS A 199 -3.53 -22.13 1.15
N LEU A 200 -3.18 -20.86 0.98
CA LEU A 200 -4.12 -19.80 0.63
C LEU A 200 -3.66 -19.04 -0.60
N THR A 201 -4.53 -19.01 -1.61
CA THR A 201 -4.33 -18.22 -2.83
C THR A 201 -5.39 -17.13 -2.94
N ILE A 202 -4.97 -15.89 -3.14
CA ILE A 202 -5.81 -14.79 -3.59
C ILE A 202 -5.54 -14.60 -5.09
N SER A 203 -6.56 -14.87 -5.91
CA SER A 203 -6.43 -14.91 -7.36
C SER A 203 -7.16 -13.75 -8.03
N GLY A 204 -6.45 -13.01 -8.89
CA GLY A 204 -7.06 -11.99 -9.77
C GLY A 204 -7.83 -12.56 -10.96
N ASN A 205 -7.94 -13.90 -11.07
CA ASN A 205 -8.69 -14.60 -12.11
C ASN A 205 -8.32 -14.22 -13.56
N SER A 206 -7.07 -13.83 -13.77
CA SER A 206 -6.56 -13.28 -15.03
C SER A 206 -7.41 -12.13 -15.59
N ALA A 207 -8.13 -11.42 -14.73
CA ALA A 207 -9.13 -10.42 -15.11
C ALA A 207 -8.93 -9.07 -14.41
N SER A 208 -8.27 -9.06 -13.25
CA SER A 208 -7.94 -7.83 -12.56
C SER A 208 -6.60 -7.93 -11.87
N ARG A 209 -6.08 -6.78 -11.43
CA ARG A 209 -5.07 -6.75 -10.37
C ARG A 209 -5.59 -7.47 -9.12
N VAL A 210 -4.70 -8.03 -8.30
CA VAL A 210 -5.09 -8.62 -7.01
C VAL A 210 -5.19 -7.55 -5.93
N PHE A 211 -4.08 -6.87 -5.61
CA PHE A 211 -4.02 -5.84 -4.57
C PHE A 211 -3.60 -4.47 -5.11
N ASN A 212 -4.29 -3.42 -4.68
CA ASN A 212 -3.87 -2.04 -4.85
C ASN A 212 -3.68 -1.39 -3.49
N ILE A 213 -2.42 -1.24 -3.08
CA ILE A 213 -2.03 -0.57 -1.85
C ILE A 213 -1.90 0.91 -2.15
N GLN A 214 -2.97 1.67 -1.93
CA GLN A 214 -3.02 3.09 -2.28
C GLN A 214 -2.23 3.95 -1.28
N SER A 215 -2.25 3.55 0.00
CA SER A 215 -1.65 4.28 1.11
C SER A 215 -1.57 3.40 2.36
N GLY A 216 -1.03 3.96 3.45
CA GLY A 216 -0.88 3.27 4.73
C GLY A 216 0.33 2.35 4.80
N THR A 217 0.53 1.78 5.99
CA THR A 217 1.51 0.74 6.30
C THR A 217 0.81 -0.60 6.32
N VAL A 218 1.08 -1.41 5.30
CA VAL A 218 0.42 -2.70 5.07
C VAL A 218 1.43 -3.83 5.23
N ALA A 219 1.06 -4.83 6.02
CA ALA A 219 1.81 -6.08 6.13
C ALA A 219 0.96 -7.22 5.59
N ILE A 220 1.49 -8.02 4.66
CA ILE A 220 0.84 -9.22 4.14
C ILE A 220 1.77 -10.40 4.36
N SER A 221 1.23 -11.49 4.91
CA SER A 221 2.03 -12.67 5.21
C SER A 221 1.30 -13.97 4.92
N GLY A 222 2.06 -15.03 4.61
CA GLY A 222 1.56 -16.40 4.54
C GLY A 222 0.46 -16.62 3.50
N LEU A 223 0.57 -16.05 2.31
CA LEU A 223 -0.39 -16.32 1.22
C LEU A 223 0.26 -16.22 -0.15
N THR A 224 -0.44 -16.73 -1.16
CA THR A 224 -0.08 -16.61 -2.58
C THR A 224 -0.97 -15.57 -3.27
N ILE A 225 -0.36 -14.64 -3.99
CA ILE A 225 -1.00 -13.62 -4.84
C ILE A 225 -0.76 -14.04 -6.30
N SER A 226 -1.83 -14.42 -7.00
CA SER A 226 -1.67 -15.03 -8.33
C SER A 226 -2.73 -14.66 -9.35
N GLY A 227 -2.42 -14.95 -10.61
CA GLY A 227 -3.37 -14.77 -11.72
C GLY A 227 -3.91 -13.35 -11.79
N GLY A 228 -3.16 -12.35 -11.32
CA GLY A 228 -3.50 -10.96 -11.52
C GLY A 228 -3.18 -10.54 -12.95
N ALA A 229 -4.08 -9.83 -13.61
CA ALA A 229 -3.87 -9.33 -14.97
C ALA A 229 -4.42 -7.92 -15.15
N VAL A 230 -3.63 -7.03 -15.75
CA VAL A 230 -4.03 -5.66 -16.08
C VAL A 230 -3.56 -5.23 -17.46
N THR A 231 -4.46 -4.58 -18.20
CA THR A 231 -4.14 -3.86 -19.44
C THR A 231 -3.94 -2.38 -19.10
N GLY A 232 -2.75 -1.82 -19.31
CA GLY A 232 -2.41 -0.43 -19.00
C GLY A 232 -1.41 -0.28 -17.85
N SER A 233 -1.88 0.05 -16.64
CA SER A 233 -0.99 0.28 -15.49
C SER A 233 -0.20 -0.96 -15.08
N GLY A 234 0.93 -0.77 -14.37
CA GLY A 234 1.76 -1.86 -13.87
C GLY A 234 1.18 -2.64 -12.69
N GLY A 235 1.84 -3.73 -12.31
CA GLY A 235 1.52 -4.50 -11.11
C GLY A 235 0.31 -5.41 -11.30
N GLY A 236 0.50 -6.53 -12.01
CA GLY A 236 -0.57 -7.53 -12.21
C GLY A 236 -1.01 -8.14 -10.89
N GLY A 237 -0.05 -8.55 -10.05
CA GLY A 237 -0.34 -9.00 -8.69
C GLY A 237 -0.64 -7.81 -7.77
N ILE A 238 0.34 -6.90 -7.67
CA ILE A 238 0.32 -5.81 -6.69
C ILE A 238 0.73 -4.49 -7.34
N LEU A 239 -0.05 -3.45 -7.11
CA LEU A 239 0.38 -2.06 -7.27
C LEU A 239 0.55 -1.46 -5.88
N ASN A 240 1.76 -1.00 -5.57
CA ASN A 240 2.08 -0.44 -4.26
C ASN A 240 2.43 1.04 -4.34
N GLY A 241 1.52 1.91 -3.89
CA GLY A 241 1.74 3.33 -3.63
C GLY A 241 1.96 3.70 -2.16
N GLY A 242 1.82 2.75 -1.23
CA GLY A 242 2.04 2.94 0.20
C GLY A 242 3.35 2.33 0.71
N THR A 243 3.35 1.90 1.98
CA THR A 243 4.42 1.10 2.59
C THR A 243 3.94 -0.33 2.72
N LEU A 244 4.51 -1.25 1.93
CA LEU A 244 4.14 -2.67 1.91
C LEU A 244 5.29 -3.54 2.41
N THR A 245 4.98 -4.41 3.36
CA THR A 245 5.84 -5.55 3.73
C THR A 245 5.16 -6.84 3.32
N LEU A 246 5.83 -7.64 2.48
CA LEU A 246 5.49 -9.04 2.26
C LEU A 246 6.39 -9.91 3.14
N THR A 247 5.83 -10.98 3.68
CA THR A 247 6.62 -11.96 4.44
C THR A 247 6.11 -13.36 4.20
N ASN A 248 7.01 -14.30 3.92
CA ASN A 248 6.67 -15.71 3.75
C ASN A 248 5.49 -15.93 2.79
N SER A 249 5.44 -15.14 1.72
CA SER A 249 4.36 -15.09 0.74
C SER A 249 4.90 -15.39 -0.66
N ALA A 250 3.99 -15.65 -1.59
CA ALA A 250 4.33 -15.80 -3.00
C ALA A 250 3.56 -14.79 -3.87
N VAL A 251 4.22 -14.24 -4.88
CA VAL A 251 3.59 -13.46 -5.96
C VAL A 251 3.92 -14.16 -7.27
N SER A 252 2.94 -14.86 -7.84
CA SER A 252 3.22 -15.78 -8.94
C SER A 252 2.19 -15.80 -10.06
N GLY A 253 2.66 -15.95 -11.30
CA GLY A 253 1.78 -16.12 -12.46
C GLY A 253 0.90 -14.90 -12.73
N ASN A 254 1.39 -13.70 -12.41
CA ASN A 254 0.71 -12.45 -12.68
C ASN A 254 1.26 -11.79 -13.96
N SER A 255 0.43 -11.01 -14.63
CA SER A 255 0.76 -10.33 -15.88
C SER A 255 0.36 -8.87 -15.85
N ALA A 256 1.17 -8.01 -16.44
CA ALA A 256 0.81 -6.63 -16.68
C ALA A 256 1.33 -6.16 -18.04
N ASP A 257 0.52 -5.38 -18.74
CA ASP A 257 1.00 -4.65 -19.91
C ASP A 257 1.96 -3.53 -19.49
N GLY A 258 1.73 -2.92 -18.33
CA GLY A 258 2.64 -1.99 -17.67
C GLY A 258 3.85 -2.68 -17.02
N GLY A 259 4.78 -1.90 -16.47
CA GLY A 259 5.93 -2.46 -15.75
C GLY A 259 5.51 -3.22 -14.48
N GLY A 260 6.24 -4.27 -14.11
CA GLY A 260 5.95 -5.04 -12.90
C GLY A 260 4.85 -6.06 -13.17
N GLY A 261 5.16 -7.14 -13.92
CA GLY A 261 4.20 -8.22 -14.15
C GLY A 261 3.64 -8.76 -12.83
N GLY A 262 4.52 -8.95 -11.85
CA GLY A 262 4.17 -9.28 -10.47
C GLY A 262 3.81 -8.04 -9.68
N ILE A 263 4.80 -7.18 -9.44
CA ILE A 263 4.68 -6.02 -8.54
C ILE A 263 5.17 -4.76 -9.24
N SER A 264 4.33 -3.72 -9.22
CA SER A 264 4.76 -2.34 -9.52
C SER A 264 4.85 -1.56 -8.22
N ASN A 265 6.04 -1.10 -7.89
CA ASN A 265 6.32 -0.34 -6.69
C ASN A 265 6.51 1.15 -7.02
N SER A 266 5.62 1.98 -6.47
CA SER A 266 5.74 3.43 -6.43
C SER A 266 5.99 4.00 -5.03
N GLY A 267 5.85 3.20 -3.97
CA GLY A 267 6.14 3.54 -2.58
C GLY A 267 7.32 2.76 -1.98
N THR A 268 7.19 2.30 -0.73
CA THR A 268 8.19 1.46 -0.06
C THR A 268 7.75 -0.01 -0.08
N LEU A 269 8.62 -0.90 -0.54
CA LEU A 269 8.38 -2.34 -0.58
C LEU A 269 9.50 -3.10 0.13
N THR A 270 9.13 -3.91 1.12
CA THR A 270 10.03 -4.88 1.78
C THR A 270 9.55 -6.29 1.50
N LEU A 271 10.45 -7.15 1.02
CA LEU A 271 10.26 -8.59 0.84
C LEU A 271 11.14 -9.35 1.83
N ASN A 272 10.57 -10.33 2.54
CA ASN A 272 11.27 -11.15 3.51
C ASN A 272 10.77 -12.60 3.49
N GLY A 273 11.58 -13.53 3.01
CA GLY A 273 11.15 -14.93 2.92
C GLY A 273 10.19 -15.20 1.76
N ASP A 274 10.14 -14.32 0.75
CA ASP A 274 9.11 -14.37 -0.30
C ASP A 274 9.60 -15.06 -1.58
N THR A 275 8.64 -15.57 -2.37
CA THR A 275 8.91 -16.04 -3.74
C THR A 275 8.17 -15.18 -4.75
N ILE A 276 8.90 -14.56 -5.67
CA ILE A 276 8.32 -13.83 -6.81
C ILE A 276 8.61 -14.62 -8.08
N SER A 277 7.60 -15.26 -8.68
CA SER A 277 7.86 -16.20 -9.78
C SER A 277 6.87 -16.27 -10.92
N GLY A 278 7.36 -16.57 -12.12
CA GLY A 278 6.48 -16.80 -13.28
C GLY A 278 5.64 -15.57 -13.66
N ASN A 279 6.04 -14.36 -13.27
CA ASN A 279 5.32 -13.15 -13.61
C ASN A 279 5.81 -12.57 -14.94
N ASN A 280 4.94 -11.87 -15.67
CA ASN A 280 5.21 -11.44 -17.04
C ASN A 280 4.84 -9.97 -17.30
N ALA A 281 5.77 -9.20 -17.86
CA ALA A 281 5.54 -7.85 -18.37
C ALA A 281 5.47 -7.88 -19.91
N THR A 282 4.26 -7.73 -20.48
CA THR A 282 3.90 -8.18 -21.84
C THR A 282 4.08 -7.16 -22.97
N ASN A 283 4.07 -5.85 -22.73
CA ASN A 283 4.05 -4.83 -23.80
C ASN A 283 5.32 -3.97 -23.87
N SER A 284 6.48 -4.59 -24.11
CA SER A 284 7.80 -3.92 -24.15
C SER A 284 8.12 -3.11 -22.89
N THR A 285 7.58 -3.57 -21.76
CA THR A 285 7.76 -2.96 -20.46
C THR A 285 8.81 -3.70 -19.64
N ASN A 286 9.16 -3.10 -18.50
CA ASN A 286 10.27 -3.51 -17.66
C ASN A 286 9.79 -4.22 -16.39
N GLY A 287 10.66 -5.01 -15.76
CA GLY A 287 10.36 -5.61 -14.46
C GLY A 287 9.34 -6.73 -14.58
N GLY A 288 9.74 -7.90 -15.09
CA GLY A 288 8.83 -9.03 -15.21
C GLY A 288 8.28 -9.44 -13.84
N GLY A 289 9.17 -9.57 -12.87
CA GLY A 289 8.82 -9.76 -11.46
C GLY A 289 8.43 -8.44 -10.80
N ILE A 290 9.40 -7.53 -10.70
CA ILE A 290 9.25 -6.28 -9.95
C ILE A 290 9.71 -5.08 -10.77
N TYR A 291 8.92 -4.02 -10.77
CA TYR A 291 9.26 -2.72 -11.34
C TYR A 291 9.28 -1.64 -10.24
N ASN A 292 10.45 -1.04 -10.01
CA ASN A 292 10.70 -0.05 -8.95
C ASN A 292 11.15 1.28 -9.55
N ALA A 293 10.23 2.23 -9.79
CA ALA A 293 10.55 3.40 -10.64
C ALA A 293 9.90 4.76 -10.30
N SER A 294 9.07 4.89 -9.24
CA SER A 294 8.55 6.22 -8.86
C SER A 294 9.59 7.03 -8.08
N THR A 295 9.50 8.36 -8.09
CA THR A 295 10.54 9.27 -7.54
C THR A 295 10.97 8.97 -6.09
N ALA A 296 10.10 8.38 -5.27
CA ALA A 296 10.38 8.02 -3.88
C ALA A 296 10.48 6.50 -3.63
N SER A 297 10.56 5.66 -4.66
CA SER A 297 10.46 4.21 -4.47
C SER A 297 11.68 3.59 -3.82
N VAL A 298 11.45 2.75 -2.81
CA VAL A 298 12.46 1.95 -2.11
C VAL A 298 12.05 0.49 -2.17
N LEU A 299 12.99 -0.36 -2.58
CA LEU A 299 12.83 -1.81 -2.62
C LEU A 299 13.93 -2.49 -1.80
N THR A 300 13.51 -3.24 -0.78
CA THR A 300 14.38 -4.09 0.04
C THR A 300 13.96 -5.54 -0.13
N ILE A 301 14.90 -6.40 -0.51
CA ILE A 301 14.67 -7.83 -0.75
C ILE A 301 15.61 -8.61 0.16
N SER A 302 15.04 -9.42 1.03
CA SER A 302 15.80 -10.21 2.00
C SER A 302 15.32 -11.66 2.02
N ASN A 303 16.24 -12.62 2.06
CA ASN A 303 15.94 -14.04 2.20
C ASN A 303 14.86 -14.51 1.22
N SER A 304 14.89 -14.01 -0.01
CA SER A 304 13.81 -14.20 -0.98
C SER A 304 14.32 -14.82 -2.26
N THR A 305 13.41 -15.42 -3.02
CA THR A 305 13.69 -16.03 -4.32
C THR A 305 12.89 -15.31 -5.41
N ILE A 306 13.58 -14.78 -6.43
CA ILE A 306 12.96 -14.17 -7.61
C ILE A 306 13.32 -15.03 -8.81
N SER A 307 12.34 -15.74 -9.39
CA SER A 307 12.64 -16.71 -10.45
C SER A 307 11.60 -16.88 -11.53
N GLY A 308 12.04 -17.13 -12.77
CA GLY A 308 11.15 -17.46 -13.87
C GLY A 308 10.29 -16.28 -14.31
N ASN A 309 10.65 -15.06 -13.95
CA ASN A 309 9.92 -13.87 -14.37
C ASN A 309 10.43 -13.38 -15.73
N THR A 310 9.53 -12.83 -16.54
CA THR A 310 9.82 -12.42 -17.92
C THR A 310 9.45 -10.95 -18.14
N SER A 311 10.35 -10.18 -18.72
CA SER A 311 10.09 -8.82 -19.20
C SER A 311 10.37 -8.70 -20.68
N ASN A 312 9.52 -8.00 -21.42
CA ASN A 312 9.76 -7.75 -22.85
C ASN A 312 10.77 -6.63 -23.14
N ASN A 313 11.34 -5.99 -22.12
CA ASN A 313 12.40 -4.99 -22.30
C ASN A 313 13.56 -5.22 -21.32
N PHE A 314 13.57 -4.56 -20.16
CA PHE A 314 14.66 -4.66 -19.19
C PHE A 314 14.22 -5.25 -17.86
N GLY A 315 15.12 -5.95 -17.16
CA GLY A 315 14.85 -6.42 -15.79
C GLY A 315 13.84 -7.55 -15.76
N GLY A 316 14.23 -8.75 -16.18
CA GLY A 316 13.33 -9.91 -16.16
C GLY A 316 12.83 -10.21 -14.74
N GLY A 317 13.76 -10.25 -13.78
CA GLY A 317 13.45 -10.36 -12.36
C GLY A 317 13.06 -9.00 -11.78
N VAL A 318 14.02 -8.07 -11.77
CA VAL A 318 13.87 -6.74 -11.18
C VAL A 318 14.33 -5.67 -12.15
N TYR A 319 13.47 -4.67 -12.38
CA TYR A 319 13.87 -3.39 -12.92
C TYR A 319 13.90 -2.36 -11.80
N ASN A 320 15.07 -1.77 -11.57
CA ASN A 320 15.27 -0.70 -10.61
C ASN A 320 15.65 0.59 -11.32
N ASP A 321 14.91 1.65 -11.01
CA ASP A 321 15.22 3.02 -11.40
C ASP A 321 15.32 3.95 -10.16
N LYS A 322 15.42 3.36 -8.95
CA LYS A 322 15.46 4.08 -7.67
C LYS A 322 16.36 3.35 -6.67
N THR A 323 15.93 3.14 -5.42
CA THR A 323 16.74 2.45 -4.41
C THR A 323 16.40 0.97 -4.36
N LEU A 324 17.41 0.12 -4.56
CA LEU A 324 17.34 -1.32 -4.42
C LEU A 324 18.40 -1.81 -3.42
N THR A 325 17.99 -2.62 -2.46
CA THR A 325 18.88 -3.39 -1.59
C THR A 325 18.48 -4.86 -1.64
N ILE A 326 19.42 -5.73 -1.93
CA ILE A 326 19.23 -7.18 -1.97
C ILE A 326 20.21 -7.83 -0.99
N THR A 327 19.69 -8.70 -0.12
CA THR A 327 20.48 -9.43 0.87
C THR A 327 20.01 -10.87 0.99
N ASN A 328 20.93 -11.83 1.13
CA ASN A 328 20.62 -13.25 1.36
C ASN A 328 19.61 -13.84 0.36
N SER A 329 19.59 -13.38 -0.88
CA SER A 329 18.51 -13.69 -1.83
C SER A 329 19.04 -14.38 -3.08
N THR A 330 18.15 -15.09 -3.76
CA THR A 330 18.44 -15.79 -5.03
C THR A 330 17.62 -15.19 -6.17
N ILE A 331 18.29 -14.73 -7.22
CA ILE A 331 17.68 -14.19 -8.44
C ILE A 331 18.17 -15.02 -9.64
N SER A 332 17.30 -15.88 -10.16
CA SER A 332 17.69 -16.90 -11.15
C SER A 332 16.59 -17.24 -12.14
N ASN A 333 16.96 -17.71 -13.32
CA ASN A 333 16.02 -18.10 -14.39
C ASN A 333 15.05 -17.00 -14.80
N ASN A 334 15.37 -15.73 -14.55
CA ASN A 334 14.57 -14.62 -15.05
C ASN A 334 15.05 -14.23 -16.46
N THR A 335 14.12 -13.75 -17.29
CA THR A 335 14.37 -13.46 -18.70
C THR A 335 14.01 -12.03 -19.05
N SER A 336 14.92 -11.32 -19.71
CA SER A 336 14.64 -10.03 -20.36
C SER A 336 14.93 -10.12 -21.85
N ASN A 337 14.18 -9.40 -22.70
CA ASN A 337 14.49 -9.37 -24.14
C ASN A 337 15.62 -8.39 -24.51
N ASN A 338 16.12 -7.55 -23.58
CA ASN A 338 17.24 -6.64 -23.86
C ASN A 338 18.40 -6.75 -22.86
N PHE A 339 18.25 -6.27 -21.63
CA PHE A 339 19.33 -6.23 -20.63
C PHE A 339 18.81 -6.57 -19.23
N GLY A 340 19.67 -7.17 -18.42
CA GLY A 340 19.38 -7.47 -17.02
C GLY A 340 18.27 -8.51 -16.91
N GLY A 341 18.50 -9.72 -17.41
CA GLY A 341 17.58 -10.84 -17.23
C GLY A 341 17.25 -11.03 -15.74
N GLY A 342 18.26 -10.99 -14.87
CA GLY A 342 18.09 -10.95 -13.43
C GLY A 342 17.68 -9.57 -12.94
N VAL A 343 18.64 -8.64 -12.94
CA VAL A 343 18.45 -7.27 -12.47
C VAL A 343 18.91 -6.27 -13.53
N TYR A 344 18.06 -5.30 -13.84
CA TYR A 344 18.45 -4.07 -14.52
C TYR A 344 18.42 -2.93 -13.51
N ASN A 345 19.56 -2.27 -13.29
CA ASN A 345 19.68 -1.07 -12.49
C ASN A 345 19.95 0.15 -13.40
N HIS A 346 18.98 1.05 -13.52
CA HIS A 346 19.17 2.28 -14.27
C HIS A 346 20.16 3.18 -13.53
N THR A 347 21.31 3.48 -14.12
CA THR A 347 22.32 4.33 -13.49
C THR A 347 21.92 5.81 -13.54
N PRO A 348 22.23 6.63 -12.51
CA PRO A 348 23.14 6.36 -11.38
C PRO A 348 22.43 5.84 -10.11
N ASN A 349 21.25 5.23 -10.22
CA ASN A 349 20.44 4.87 -9.06
C ASN A 349 21.06 3.77 -8.18
N THR A 350 20.67 3.75 -6.90
CA THR A 350 21.30 2.91 -5.86
C THR A 350 20.89 1.45 -5.98
N PHE A 351 21.89 0.58 -6.02
CA PHE A 351 21.78 -0.87 -5.93
C PHE A 351 22.88 -1.42 -5.00
N ASN A 352 22.46 -1.89 -3.83
CA ASN A 352 23.31 -2.62 -2.89
C ASN A 352 23.00 -4.11 -2.97
N LEU A 353 24.04 -4.95 -3.06
CA LEU A 353 23.90 -6.39 -3.23
C LEU A 353 24.87 -7.11 -2.28
N THR A 354 24.35 -7.82 -1.28
CA THR A 354 25.19 -8.50 -0.29
C THR A 354 24.76 -9.95 -0.10
N ASN A 355 25.72 -10.85 0.03
CA ASN A 355 25.49 -12.26 0.38
C ASN A 355 24.40 -12.93 -0.46
N SER A 356 24.35 -12.64 -1.76
CA SER A 356 23.23 -13.02 -2.64
C SER A 356 23.71 -13.69 -3.91
N ILE A 357 22.81 -14.44 -4.55
CA ILE A 357 23.06 -15.14 -5.81
C ILE A 357 22.27 -14.46 -6.92
N VAL A 358 22.97 -13.97 -7.96
CA VAL A 358 22.35 -13.50 -9.21
C VAL A 358 22.99 -14.26 -10.37
N ALA A 359 22.38 -15.37 -10.75
CA ALA A 359 22.96 -16.30 -11.71
C ALA A 359 21.90 -17.11 -12.47
N GLY A 360 22.26 -17.59 -13.65
CA GLY A 360 21.36 -18.40 -14.48
C GLY A 360 20.20 -17.61 -15.08
N ASN A 361 20.31 -16.28 -15.14
CA ASN A 361 19.33 -15.45 -15.82
C ASN A 361 19.66 -15.35 -17.31
N ASN A 362 18.65 -14.98 -18.11
CA ASN A 362 18.69 -15.00 -19.56
C ASN A 362 18.40 -13.63 -20.18
N SER A 363 19.17 -13.30 -21.21
CA SER A 363 19.02 -12.09 -22.01
C SER A 363 19.74 -12.31 -23.35
N PRO A 364 19.31 -11.71 -24.47
CA PRO A 364 20.08 -11.72 -25.71
C PRO A 364 21.45 -11.01 -25.60
N SER A 365 21.63 -10.15 -24.60
CA SER A 365 22.90 -9.50 -24.29
C SER A 365 23.75 -10.31 -23.30
N THR A 366 25.04 -9.97 -23.21
CA THR A 366 25.98 -10.50 -22.21
C THR A 366 25.61 -10.11 -20.77
N ASP A 367 24.76 -9.09 -20.63
CA ASP A 367 24.39 -8.41 -19.40
C ASP A 367 23.20 -9.09 -18.72
N LYS A 368 23.20 -10.42 -18.76
CA LYS A 368 22.04 -11.26 -18.45
C LYS A 368 21.73 -11.36 -16.96
N ASP A 369 22.75 -11.33 -16.09
CA ASP A 369 22.54 -11.48 -14.65
C ASP A 369 22.32 -10.11 -14.00
N ILE A 370 23.23 -9.16 -14.22
CA ILE A 370 23.09 -7.77 -13.78
C ILE A 370 23.49 -6.83 -14.93
N SER A 371 22.66 -5.82 -15.18
CA SER A 371 22.98 -4.68 -16.04
C SER A 371 22.91 -3.39 -15.22
N GLY A 372 23.97 -2.57 -15.24
CA GLY A 372 24.08 -1.33 -14.45
C GLY A 372 25.11 -1.41 -13.33
N ALA A 373 25.27 -0.33 -12.56
CA ALA A 373 26.24 -0.28 -11.47
C ALA A 373 25.71 -0.97 -10.19
N VAL A 374 26.61 -1.60 -9.44
CA VAL A 374 26.39 -2.07 -8.07
C VAL A 374 27.27 -1.21 -7.16
N GLN A 375 26.66 -0.50 -6.21
CA GLN A 375 27.38 0.51 -5.42
C GLN A 375 28.13 -0.09 -4.25
N THR A 376 27.50 -1.02 -3.52
CA THR A 376 28.10 -1.64 -2.33
C THR A 376 27.68 -3.09 -2.19
N GLY A 377 28.50 -3.83 -1.42
CA GLY A 377 28.22 -5.18 -0.98
C GLY A 377 29.43 -6.11 -1.14
N ASP A 378 29.26 -7.36 -0.72
CA ASP A 378 30.28 -8.41 -0.79
C ASP A 378 29.63 -9.80 -0.62
N TYR A 379 30.42 -10.87 -0.77
CA TYR A 379 30.00 -12.28 -0.61
C TYR A 379 28.90 -12.72 -1.59
N ASN A 380 28.83 -12.09 -2.76
CA ASN A 380 27.84 -12.44 -3.76
C ASN A 380 28.37 -13.50 -4.72
N LEU A 381 27.46 -14.29 -5.27
CA LEU A 381 27.72 -15.06 -6.49
C LEU A 381 27.00 -14.41 -7.67
N VAL A 382 27.78 -13.86 -8.60
CA VAL A 382 27.25 -13.29 -9.86
C VAL A 382 27.69 -14.14 -11.04
N GLY A 383 26.72 -14.75 -11.71
CA GLY A 383 26.97 -15.71 -12.79
C GLY A 383 27.61 -15.11 -14.05
N SER A 384 27.38 -13.82 -14.31
CA SER A 384 28.01 -13.03 -15.37
C SER A 384 28.14 -11.60 -14.90
N THR A 385 29.37 -11.07 -14.87
CA THR A 385 29.63 -9.67 -14.51
C THR A 385 29.70 -8.74 -15.71
N ALA A 386 29.44 -9.24 -16.93
CA ALA A 386 29.65 -8.48 -18.16
C ALA A 386 28.83 -7.19 -18.26
N GLY A 387 27.63 -7.16 -17.66
CA GLY A 387 26.76 -5.98 -17.65
C GLY A 387 26.94 -5.04 -16.46
N ILE A 388 27.85 -5.37 -15.53
CA ILE A 388 28.12 -4.50 -14.39
C ILE A 388 28.95 -3.32 -14.87
N ASN A 389 28.40 -2.11 -14.72
CA ASN A 389 29.14 -0.89 -15.01
C ASN A 389 30.12 -0.59 -13.87
N GLY A 390 31.41 -0.84 -14.10
CA GLY A 390 32.46 -0.74 -13.10
C GLY A 390 32.84 -2.09 -12.48
N ALA A 391 33.55 -2.07 -11.36
CA ALA A 391 33.85 -3.28 -10.60
C ALA A 391 32.68 -3.63 -9.69
N LEU A 392 32.38 -4.93 -9.56
CA LEU A 392 31.54 -5.40 -8.47
C LEU A 392 32.29 -5.15 -7.14
N PRO A 393 31.72 -4.37 -6.20
CA PRO A 393 32.38 -4.05 -4.94
C PRO A 393 32.51 -5.31 -4.05
N GLY A 394 33.51 -5.31 -3.17
CA GLY A 394 33.80 -6.44 -2.27
C GLY A 394 34.90 -7.37 -2.79
N THR A 395 35.60 -8.05 -1.88
CA THR A 395 36.75 -8.91 -2.20
C THR A 395 36.43 -10.41 -2.14
N HIS A 396 35.24 -10.78 -1.67
CA HIS A 396 34.83 -12.17 -1.43
C HIS A 396 33.78 -12.67 -2.44
N ASN A 397 33.49 -11.89 -3.49
CA ASN A 397 32.54 -12.28 -4.51
C ASN A 397 33.05 -13.46 -5.36
N ILE A 398 32.14 -14.37 -5.69
CA ILE A 398 32.33 -15.40 -6.72
C ILE A 398 31.72 -14.86 -8.01
N THR A 399 32.54 -14.69 -9.04
CA THR A 399 32.12 -14.08 -10.30
C THR A 399 32.32 -15.01 -11.49
N ASN A 400 31.45 -14.88 -12.50
CA ASN A 400 31.55 -15.60 -13.77
C ASN A 400 31.54 -17.13 -13.62
N GLN A 401 30.81 -17.64 -12.63
CA GLN A 401 30.64 -19.07 -12.38
C GLN A 401 29.17 -19.43 -12.32
N ASN A 402 28.83 -20.64 -12.77
CA ASN A 402 27.49 -21.17 -12.61
C ASN A 402 27.22 -21.44 -11.12
N ALA A 403 26.12 -20.91 -10.59
CA ALA A 403 25.70 -21.15 -9.21
C ALA A 403 25.30 -22.61 -8.94
N ASN A 404 25.04 -23.41 -9.99
CA ASN A 404 24.62 -24.82 -9.89
C ASN A 404 23.39 -24.99 -8.99
N LEU A 405 22.31 -24.33 -9.39
CA LEU A 405 21.04 -24.32 -8.68
C LEU A 405 20.11 -25.43 -9.18
N GLY A 406 19.33 -26.02 -8.28
CA GLY A 406 18.23 -26.92 -8.61
C GLY A 406 17.02 -26.17 -9.18
N ALA A 407 15.98 -26.89 -9.56
CA ALA A 407 14.71 -26.29 -9.98
C ALA A 407 14.04 -25.50 -8.84
N LEU A 408 13.20 -24.52 -9.19
CA LEU A 408 12.34 -23.85 -8.22
C LEU A 408 11.36 -24.88 -7.65
N GLY A 409 11.29 -25.01 -6.34
CA GLY A 409 10.43 -26.00 -5.71
C GLY A 409 10.33 -25.87 -4.20
N ASN A 410 9.53 -26.74 -3.61
CA ASN A 410 9.34 -26.83 -2.16
C ASN A 410 10.55 -27.57 -1.55
N ASN A 411 11.54 -26.82 -1.07
CA ASN A 411 12.79 -27.37 -0.53
C ASN A 411 12.88 -27.23 0.99
N GLY A 412 11.73 -27.18 1.66
CA GLY A 412 11.59 -26.73 3.05
C GLY A 412 11.14 -25.26 3.13
N GLY A 413 10.75 -24.83 4.33
CA GLY A 413 10.20 -23.49 4.57
C GLY A 413 8.77 -23.28 4.11
N THR A 414 8.36 -22.02 4.11
CA THR A 414 6.98 -21.58 3.79
C THR A 414 6.79 -21.18 2.33
N THR A 415 7.86 -21.02 1.55
CA THR A 415 7.85 -20.54 0.17
C THR A 415 8.86 -21.31 -0.69
N GLN A 416 8.72 -21.26 -2.02
CA GLN A 416 9.58 -22.01 -2.94
C GLN A 416 10.96 -21.37 -3.09
N THR A 417 12.00 -22.21 -3.19
CA THR A 417 13.40 -21.78 -3.28
C THR A 417 14.14 -22.54 -4.39
N HIS A 418 15.39 -22.16 -4.65
CA HIS A 418 16.34 -22.96 -5.42
C HIS A 418 17.35 -23.62 -4.49
N LEU A 419 17.47 -24.96 -4.51
CA LEU A 419 18.52 -25.65 -3.78
C LEU A 419 19.89 -25.37 -4.41
N LEU A 420 20.91 -25.21 -3.57
CA LEU A 420 22.29 -25.37 -4.00
C LEU A 420 22.55 -26.86 -4.24
N LEU A 421 22.89 -27.24 -5.46
CA LEU A 421 23.22 -28.63 -5.80
C LEU A 421 24.63 -29.00 -5.28
N PRO A 422 24.95 -30.30 -5.15
CA PRO A 422 26.31 -30.73 -4.82
C PRO A 422 27.36 -30.05 -5.70
N ASN A 423 28.43 -29.55 -5.08
CA ASN A 423 29.50 -28.76 -5.71
C ASN A 423 29.09 -27.36 -6.19
N SER A 424 27.93 -26.84 -5.77
CA SER A 424 27.65 -25.41 -5.95
C SER A 424 28.75 -24.57 -5.29
N PRO A 425 29.35 -23.61 -6.02
CA PRO A 425 30.36 -22.73 -5.45
C PRO A 425 29.79 -21.78 -4.38
N ALA A 426 28.46 -21.65 -4.26
CA ALA A 426 27.83 -20.87 -3.20
C ALA A 426 27.79 -21.60 -1.84
N ILE A 427 28.10 -22.91 -1.80
CA ILE A 427 28.12 -23.66 -0.54
C ILE A 427 29.27 -23.14 0.34
N ASN A 428 28.94 -22.73 1.57
CA ASN A 428 29.89 -22.18 2.56
C ASN A 428 30.63 -20.91 2.09
N ALA A 429 30.05 -20.16 1.15
CA ALA A 429 30.66 -18.94 0.59
C ALA A 429 30.06 -17.63 1.14
N GLY A 430 29.07 -17.73 2.04
CA GLY A 430 28.44 -16.54 2.63
C GLY A 430 29.32 -15.82 3.65
N ASP A 431 28.91 -14.62 4.03
CA ASP A 431 29.64 -13.80 5.02
C ASP A 431 29.80 -14.55 6.36
N PRO A 432 31.04 -14.90 6.78
CA PRO A 432 31.28 -15.64 8.01
C PRO A 432 31.04 -14.79 9.28
N ASN A 433 31.00 -13.46 9.16
CA ASN A 433 30.77 -12.53 10.26
C ASN A 433 29.32 -12.03 10.30
N PHE A 434 28.40 -12.75 9.65
CA PHE A 434 26.98 -12.41 9.65
C PHE A 434 26.45 -12.33 11.10
N THR A 435 26.24 -11.12 11.59
CA THR A 435 25.88 -10.85 12.99
C THR A 435 24.41 -10.41 13.09
N SER A 436 23.55 -11.40 13.34
CA SER A 436 22.12 -11.34 13.71
C SER A 436 21.10 -10.84 12.66
N PRO A 437 19.88 -11.40 12.63
CA PRO A 437 19.45 -12.56 11.86
C PRO A 437 18.61 -12.13 10.62
N PRO A 438 18.15 -13.06 9.76
CA PRO A 438 17.69 -14.37 10.17
C PRO A 438 18.85 -15.34 10.41
N SER A 439 18.77 -16.10 11.50
CA SER A 439 19.71 -17.15 11.90
C SER A 439 19.56 -18.40 11.02
N THR A 440 18.79 -18.27 9.94
CA THR A 440 18.23 -19.28 9.09
C THR A 440 18.05 -18.67 7.70
N ASP A 441 18.15 -19.45 6.64
CA ASP A 441 17.81 -18.93 5.31
C ASP A 441 16.28 -18.86 5.08
N GLN A 442 15.84 -18.59 3.84
CA GLN A 442 14.42 -18.55 3.46
C GLN A 442 13.61 -19.78 3.91
N ARG A 443 14.28 -20.93 4.13
CA ARG A 443 13.67 -22.20 4.51
C ARG A 443 13.45 -22.32 6.03
N GLY A 444 14.00 -21.41 6.83
CA GLY A 444 13.81 -21.36 8.28
C GLY A 444 14.69 -22.31 9.09
N PHE A 445 15.82 -22.76 8.53
CA PHE A 445 16.85 -23.54 9.22
C PHE A 445 18.28 -23.09 8.89
#